data_AF-A0A533UAJ7-F1
#
_entry.id   AF-A0A533UAJ7-F1
#
_cell.length_a   1.000
_cell.length_b   1.000
_cell.length_c   1.000
_cell.angle_alpha   90.00
_cell.angle_beta   90.00
_cell.angle_gamma   90.00
#
_symmetry.space_group_name_H-M   'P 1'
#
loop_
_entity.id
_entity.type
_entity.pdbx_description
1 polymer ?
#
loop_
_entity_poly.entity_id
_entity_poly.type
_entity_poly.pdbx_seq_one_letter_code
_entity_poly.pdbx_strand_id
1 'polypeptide(L)' 'RIGKLKVGETSVVVAVSSAHRKEAFDACNYVIDNIKNRVPIWKKEISGTEQKWVDGISLVR' A
#
# COMPACT_ATOMS: atom_id res chain seq x y z
N ARG A 1 -7.12 -1.05 -3.27
CA ARG A 1 -8.60 -1.01 -3.16
C ARG A 1 -9.01 -0.51 -1.78
N ILE A 2 -10.24 -0.01 -1.62
CA ILE A 2 -10.79 0.45 -0.34
C ILE A 2 -11.87 -0.50 0.17
N GLY A 3 -12.26 -0.36 1.44
CA GLY A 3 -13.29 -1.17 2.08
C GLY A 3 -12.73 -2.23 3.04
N LYS A 4 -13.59 -3.18 3.44
CA LYS A 4 -13.20 -4.25 4.36
C LYS A 4 -12.34 -5.29 3.64
N LEU A 5 -11.25 -5.69 4.27
CA LEU A 5 -10.33 -6.72 3.79
C LEU A 5 -10.18 -7.80 4.86
N LYS A 6 -10.24 -9.07 4.46
CA LYS A 6 -9.86 -10.19 5.34
C LYS A 6 -8.34 -10.37 5.34
N VAL A 7 -7.83 -11.02 6.39
CA VAL A 7 -6.41 -11.39 6.45
C VAL A 7 -6.05 -12.27 5.24
N GLY A 8 -4.94 -11.95 4.58
CA GLY A 8 -4.49 -12.63 3.36
C GLY A 8 -5.05 -12.06 2.06
N GLU A 9 -6.03 -11.14 2.10
CA GLU A 9 -6.54 -10.52 0.88
C GLU A 9 -5.62 -9.42 0.34
N THR A 10 -5.54 -9.32 -0.98
CA THR A 10 -4.77 -8.29 -1.67
C THR A 10 -5.36 -6.90 -1.44
N SER A 11 -4.53 -5.99 -0.93
CA SER A 11 -4.88 -4.58 -0.70
C SER A 11 -4.47 -3.67 -1.86
N VAL A 12 -3.28 -3.89 -2.43
CA VAL A 12 -2.67 -3.12 -3.51
C VAL A 12 -1.96 -4.09 -4.46
N VAL A 13 -2.04 -3.81 -5.77
CA VAL A 13 -1.26 -4.50 -6.82
C VAL A 13 -0.55 -3.43 -7.64
N VAL A 14 0.72 -3.68 -7.93
CA VAL A 14 1.52 -2.90 -8.88
C VAL A 14 2.04 -3.89 -9.92
N ALA A 15 1.83 -3.59 -11.20
CA ALA A 15 2.30 -4.41 -12.31
C ALA A 15 3.00 -3.49 -13.31
N VAL A 16 4.21 -3.88 -13.72
CA VAL A 16 5.06 -3.11 -14.63
C VAL A 16 5.64 -4.04 -15.68
N SER A 17 5.71 -3.58 -16.92
CA SER A 17 6.39 -4.26 -18.02
C SER A 17 7.55 -3.40 -18.54
N SER A 18 8.62 -4.07 -18.98
CA SER A 18 9.78 -3.47 -19.64
C SER A 18 10.45 -4.53 -20.52
N ALA A 19 11.27 -4.09 -21.49
CA ALA A 19 12.05 -4.97 -22.36
C ALA A 19 13.04 -5.85 -21.57
N HIS A 20 13.58 -5.33 -20.47
CA HIS A 20 14.46 -6.07 -19.59
C HIS A 20 13.95 -6.02 -18.15
N ARG A 21 14.27 -7.07 -17.39
CA ARG A 21 13.70 -7.29 -16.05
C ARG A 21 14.12 -6.21 -15.04
N LYS A 22 15.31 -5.62 -15.22
CA LYS A 22 15.88 -4.68 -14.24
C LYS A 22 15.00 -3.45 -14.08
N GLU A 23 14.63 -2.85 -15.20
CA GLU A 23 13.83 -1.63 -15.25
C GLU A 23 12.40 -1.90 -14.74
N ALA A 24 11.84 -3.08 -15.01
CA ALA A 24 10.54 -3.48 -14.47
C ALA A 24 10.57 -3.58 -12.94
N PHE A 25 11.61 -4.19 -12.37
CA PHE A 25 11.77 -4.26 -10.90
C PHE A 25 12.02 -2.89 -10.28
N ASP A 26 12.91 -2.09 -10.87
CA ASP A 26 13.24 -0.75 -10.38
C ASP A 26 12.00 0.16 -10.37
N ALA A 27 11.21 0.14 -11.45
CA ALA A 27 9.98 0.92 -11.54
C ALA A 27 8.87 0.40 -10.62
N CYS A 28 8.71 -0.92 -10.47
CA CYS A 28 7.71 -1.49 -9.56
C CYS A 28 7.97 -1.08 -8.10
N ASN A 29 9.23 -1.13 -7.66
CA ASN A 29 9.67 -0.66 -6.34
C ASN A 29 9.40 0.85 -6.18
N TYR A 30 9.81 1.65 -7.15
CA TYR A 30 9.57 3.09 -7.12
C TYR A 30 8.09 3.43 -6.96
N VAL A 31 7.20 2.73 -7.67
CA VAL A 31 5.75 2.99 -7.62
C VAL A 31 5.17 2.65 -6.24
N ILE A 32 5.49 1.49 -5.67
CA ILE A 32 4.94 1.12 -4.35
C ILE A 32 5.43 2.05 -3.24
N ASP A 33 6.69 2.48 -3.28
CA ASP A 33 7.25 3.43 -2.32
C ASP A 33 6.54 4.79 -2.41
N ASN A 34 6.34 5.29 -3.63
CA ASN A 34 5.62 6.55 -3.83
C ASN A 34 4.15 6.45 -3.40
N ILE A 35 3.48 5.32 -3.61
CA ILE A 35 2.12 5.11 -3.12
C ILE A 35 2.09 5.23 -1.59
N LYS A 36 3.01 4.57 -0.90
CA LYS A 36 3.09 4.60 0.57
C LYS A 36 3.47 5.97 1.11
N ASN A 37 4.20 6.76 0.33
CA ASN A 37 4.70 8.05 0.76
C ASN A 37 3.74 9.22 0.48
N ARG A 38 3.00 9.17 -0.63
CA ARG A 38 2.25 10.32 -1.15
C ARG A 38 0.74 10.13 -1.14
N VAL A 39 0.25 8.89 -1.12
CA VAL A 39 -1.19 8.66 -1.22
C VAL A 39 -1.78 8.59 0.20
N PRO A 40 -2.78 9.43 0.52
CA PRO A 40 -3.41 9.44 1.84
C PRO A 40 -4.29 8.19 2.03
N ILE A 41 -3.68 7.09 2.48
CA ILE A 41 -4.34 5.81 2.74
C ILE A 41 -4.12 5.44 4.20
N TRP A 42 -5.21 5.13 4.91
CA TRP A 42 -5.18 4.69 6.30
C TRP A 42 -5.78 3.29 6.44
N LYS A 43 -5.25 2.52 7.41
CA LYS A 43 -5.77 1.20 7.79
C LYS A 43 -6.53 1.33 9.10
N LYS A 44 -7.77 0.86 9.12
CA LYS A 44 -8.53 0.64 10.35
C LYS A 44 -8.52 -0.85 10.67
N GLU A 45 -7.94 -1.21 11.81
CA GLU A 45 -7.97 -2.57 12.32
C GLU A 45 -9.25 -2.78 13.13
N ILE A 46 -9.88 -3.94 12.92
CA ILE A 46 -11.14 -4.33 13.57
C ILE A 46 -10.88 -5.70 14.20
N SER A 47 -11.05 -5.79 15.53
CA SER A 47 -10.90 -7.02 16.30
C SER A 47 -12.04 -7.12 17.31
N GLY A 48 -12.97 -8.04 17.08
CA GLY A 48 -14.19 -8.12 17.90
C GLY A 48 -14.97 -6.80 17.88
N THR A 49 -15.16 -6.20 19.05
CA THR A 49 -15.82 -4.89 19.24
C THR A 49 -14.86 -3.71 19.14
N GLU A 50 -13.55 -3.94 19.17
CA GLU A 50 -12.53 -2.89 19.11
C GLU A 50 -12.24 -2.49 17.66
N GLN A 51 -12.08 -1.18 17.45
CA GLN A 51 -11.64 -0.64 16.16
C GLN A 51 -10.62 0.47 16.38
N LYS A 52 -9.46 0.35 15.75
CA LYS A 52 -8.35 1.29 15.90
C LYS A 52 -7.83 1.72 14.53
N TRP A 53 -7.61 3.01 14.35
CA TRP A 53 -6.84 3.51 13.22
C TRP A 53 -5.36 3.28 13.48
N VAL A 54 -4.67 2.71 12.51
CA VAL A 54 -3.21 2.61 12.55
C VAL A 54 -2.64 3.99 12.22
N ASP A 55 -1.68 4.44 13.02
CA ASP A 55 -0.97 5.68 12.77
C ASP A 55 -0.34 5.64 11.37
N GLY A 56 -0.60 6.68 10.58
CA GLY A 56 0.01 6.84 9.26
C GLY A 56 1.46 7.29 9.37
N ILE A 57 2.26 7.02 8.35
CA ILE A 57 3.58 7.64 8.21
C ILE A 57 3.35 9.08 7.70
N SER A 58 3.48 10.08 8.58
CA SER A 58 3.54 11.48 8.14
C SER A 58 4.93 11.76 7.57
N LEU A 59 5.06 11.82 6.25
CA LEU A 59 6.31 12.21 5.58
C LEU A 59 6.43 13.71 5.32
N VAL A 60 5.44 14.49 5.77
CA VAL A 60 5.51 15.95 5.74
C VAL A 60 5.57 16.41 7.20
N ARG A 61 6.76 16.89 7.58
CA ARG A 61 6.90 17.97 8.54
C ARG A 61 6.90 19.27 7.77
#